data_AF-A0A7Y5K4Y4-F1
#
_entry.id   AF-A0A7Y5K4Y4-F1
#
_cell.length_a   1.000
_cell.length_b   1.000
_cell.length_c   1.000
_cell.angle_alpha   90.00
_cell.angle_beta   90.00
_cell.angle_gamma   90.00
#
_symmetry.space_group_name_H-M   'P 1'
#
loop_
_entity.id
_entity.type
_entity.pdbx_description
1 polymer ?
#
loop_
_entity_poly.entity_id
_entity_poly.type
_entity_poly.pdbx_seq_one_letter_code
_entity_poly.pdbx_strand_id
1 'polypeptide(L)'
;GAGTAATYGYRHFLQLLAIQIRQREGQTLEAIKREMKDVTGDALERRIAQSLAPALVVNPVSPRTADEGPVAWRRLSVADGVELHVRGDSPASREEALIAMREAVRAALGRQELR
;
A
#
# COMPACT_ATOMS: atom_id res chain seq x y z
N GLY A 1 2.90 30.00 -8.91
CA GLY A 1 1.83 29.50 -9.78
C GLY A 1 1.02 28.50 -9.00
N ALA A 2 -0.25 28.80 -8.73
CA ALA A 2 -1.13 27.89 -7.99
C ALA A 2 -1.36 26.63 -8.84
N GLY A 3 -0.97 25.48 -8.30
CA GLY A 3 -1.07 24.20 -8.97
C GLY A 3 -2.54 23.86 -9.23
N THR A 4 -2.91 23.77 -10.50
CA THR A 4 -4.19 23.21 -10.91
C THR A 4 -4.23 21.76 -10.48
N ALA A 5 -5.11 21.42 -9.53
CA ALA A 5 -5.37 20.03 -9.20
C ALA A 5 -5.95 19.35 -10.44
N ALA A 6 -5.17 18.48 -11.08
CA ALA A 6 -5.61 17.74 -12.25
C ALA A 6 -6.57 16.61 -11.80
N THR A 7 -7.79 16.62 -12.30
CA THR A 7 -8.75 15.54 -12.07
C THR A 7 -8.48 14.41 -13.07
N TYR A 8 -8.10 13.24 -12.56
CA TYR A 8 -7.83 12.07 -13.37
C TYR A 8 -8.98 11.07 -13.24
N GLY A 9 -9.62 10.72 -14.36
CA GLY A 9 -10.68 9.71 -14.42
C GLY A 9 -10.17 8.27 -14.58
N TYR A 10 -11.10 7.31 -14.63
CA TYR A 10 -10.85 5.87 -14.72
C TYR A 10 -9.87 5.46 -15.83
N ARG A 11 -9.95 6.09 -17.00
CA ARG A 11 -9.03 5.84 -18.12
C ARG A 11 -7.56 6.14 -17.76
N HIS A 12 -7.31 7.22 -17.01
CA HIS A 12 -5.95 7.56 -16.59
C HIS A 12 -5.40 6.53 -15.60
N PHE A 13 -6.26 6.02 -14.71
CA PHE A 13 -5.91 4.93 -13.82
C PHE A 13 -5.49 3.67 -14.60
N LEU A 14 -6.28 3.26 -15.61
CA LEU A 14 -5.94 2.12 -16.46
C LEU A 14 -4.63 2.33 -17.24
N GLN A 15 -4.35 3.56 -17.68
CA GLN A 15 -3.10 3.90 -18.36
C GLN A 15 -1.89 3.75 -17.42
N LEU A 16 -1.97 4.28 -16.20
CA LEU A 16 -0.90 4.14 -15.21
C LEU A 16 -0.66 2.67 -14.83
N LEU A 17 -1.74 1.91 -14.66
CA LEU A 17 -1.66 0.50 -14.36
C LEU A 17 -1.00 -0.30 -15.49
N ALA A 18 -1.35 0.01 -16.74
CA ALA A 18 -0.71 -0.58 -17.93
C ALA A 18 0.79 -0.28 -17.99
N ILE A 19 1.17 0.98 -17.77
CA ILE A 19 2.56 1.40 -17.72
C ILE A 19 3.30 0.62 -16.62
N GLN A 20 2.71 0.51 -15.44
CA GLN A 20 3.33 -0.14 -14.29
C GLN A 20 3.52 -1.65 -14.49
N ILE A 21 2.54 -2.35 -15.08
CA ILE A 21 2.66 -3.78 -15.42
C ILE A 21 3.80 -3.98 -16.42
N ARG A 22 3.84 -3.19 -17.49
CA ARG A 22 4.84 -3.28 -18.55
C ARG A 22 6.26 -2.95 -18.07
N GLN A 23 6.40 -2.00 -17.16
CA GLN A 23 7.69 -1.69 -16.54
C GLN A 23 8.20 -2.85 -15.67
N ARG A 24 7.32 -3.55 -14.95
CA ARG A 24 7.69 -4.76 -14.18
C ARG A 24 8.15 -5.91 -15.08
N GLU A 25 7.63 -5.97 -16.30
CA GLU A 25 8.06 -6.91 -17.35
C GLU A 25 9.36 -6.48 -18.05
N GLY A 26 9.96 -5.34 -17.66
CA GLY A 26 11.23 -4.85 -18.22
C GLY A 26 11.10 -4.04 -19.52
N GLN A 27 9.88 -3.63 -19.91
CA GLN A 27 9.70 -2.81 -21.11
C GLN A 27 10.11 -1.35 -20.90
N THR A 28 10.64 -0.73 -21.95
CA THR A 28 11.00 0.69 -21.94
C THR A 28 9.77 1.57 -22.14
N LEU A 29 9.80 2.79 -21.58
CA LEU A 29 8.73 3.77 -21.75
C LEU A 29 8.43 4.08 -23.23
N GLU A 30 9.45 4.08 -24.09
CA GLU A 30 9.28 4.32 -25.52
C GLU A 30 8.53 3.18 -26.22
N ALA A 31 8.77 1.93 -25.82
CA ALA A 31 8.02 0.78 -26.33
C ALA A 31 6.55 0.83 -25.87
N ILE A 32 6.33 1.12 -24.59
CA ILE A 32 5.00 1.24 -23.99
C ILE A 32 4.20 2.38 -24.65
N LYS A 33 4.84 3.53 -24.90
CA LYS A 33 4.20 4.68 -25.56
C LYS A 33 3.76 4.35 -26.99
N ARG A 34 4.56 3.59 -27.75
CA ARG A 34 4.17 3.10 -29.08
C ARG A 34 3.01 2.13 -29.00
N GLU A 35 3.07 1.18 -28.07
CA GLU A 35 2.02 0.18 -27.86
C GLU A 35 0.68 0.82 -27.47
N MET A 36 0.69 1.86 -26.62
CA MET A 36 -0.51 2.49 -26.09
C MET A 36 -1.12 3.55 -27.02
N LYS A 37 -0.43 3.95 -28.09
CA LYS A 37 -0.87 5.04 -28.99
C LYS A 37 -2.22 4.74 -29.65
N ASP A 38 -2.46 3.47 -29.97
CA ASP A 38 -3.61 3.04 -30.77
C ASP A 38 -4.62 2.19 -29.96
N VAL A 39 -4.49 2.15 -28.63
CA VAL A 39 -5.34 1.34 -27.77
C VAL A 39 -6.52 2.17 -27.25
N THR A 40 -7.73 1.77 -27.61
CA THR A 40 -8.98 2.33 -27.08
C THR A 40 -9.17 1.96 -25.59
N GLY A 41 -9.98 2.74 -24.86
CA GLY A 41 -10.20 2.53 -23.42
C GLY A 41 -10.65 1.11 -23.07
N ASP A 42 -11.63 0.58 -23.80
CA ASP A 42 -12.19 -0.75 -23.55
C ASP A 42 -11.21 -1.89 -23.91
N ALA A 43 -10.31 -1.65 -24.87
CA ALA A 43 -9.25 -2.59 -25.21
C ALA A 43 -8.16 -2.60 -24.14
N LEU A 44 -7.84 -1.42 -23.58
CA LEU A 44 -6.92 -1.29 -22.46
C LEU A 44 -7.46 -2.02 -21.23
N GLU A 45 -8.73 -1.81 -20.89
CA GLU A 45 -9.38 -2.45 -19.75
C GLU A 45 -9.34 -3.98 -19.86
N ARG A 46 -9.75 -4.53 -21.00
CA ARG A 46 -9.72 -5.98 -21.26
C ARG A 46 -8.32 -6.57 -21.12
N ARG A 47 -7.31 -5.86 -21.62
CA ARG A 47 -5.91 -6.32 -21.58
C ARG A 47 -5.36 -6.33 -20.16
N ILE A 48 -5.73 -5.33 -19.36
CA ILE A 48 -5.35 -5.25 -17.94
C ILE A 48 -6.04 -6.34 -17.13
N ALA A 49 -7.33 -6.57 -17.35
CA ALA A 49 -8.06 -7.65 -16.70
C ALA A 49 -7.43 -9.03 -16.99
N GLN A 50 -7.05 -9.29 -18.25
CA GLN A 50 -6.36 -10.52 -18.65
C GLN A 50 -4.99 -10.69 -17.98
N SER A 51 -4.20 -9.61 -17.87
CA SER A 51 -2.89 -9.65 -17.23
C SER A 51 -2.98 -9.87 -15.71
N LEU A 52 -4.01 -9.32 -15.07
CA LEU A 52 -4.21 -9.43 -13.62
C LEU A 52 -4.89 -10.73 -13.20
N ALA A 53 -5.73 -11.34 -14.04
CA ALA A 53 -6.51 -12.53 -13.68
C ALA A 53 -5.67 -13.66 -13.04
N PRO A 54 -4.48 -14.04 -13.56
CA PRO A 54 -3.65 -15.07 -12.93
C PRO A 54 -3.18 -14.66 -11.52
N ALA A 55 -2.79 -13.39 -11.33
CA ALA A 55 -2.33 -12.89 -10.03
C ALA A 55 -3.47 -12.84 -8.99
N LEU A 56 -4.69 -12.54 -9.44
CA LEU A 56 -5.88 -12.51 -8.59
C LEU A 56 -6.38 -13.91 -8.20
N VAL A 57 -6.21 -14.91 -9.08
CA VAL A 57 -6.56 -16.31 -8.80
C VAL A 57 -5.57 -16.97 -7.84
N VAL A 58 -4.27 -16.65 -7.97
CA VAL A 58 -3.22 -17.19 -7.09
C VAL A 58 -3.26 -16.57 -5.70
N ASN A 59 -3.76 -15.34 -5.58
CA ASN A 59 -3.91 -14.66 -4.31
C ASN A 59 -5.37 -14.20 -4.20
N PRO A 60 -6.32 -15.12 -3.91
CA PRO A 60 -7.69 -14.74 -3.68
C PRO A 60 -7.70 -13.81 -2.47
N VAL A 61 -7.79 -12.51 -2.75
CA VAL A 61 -8.16 -11.53 -1.73
C VAL A 61 -9.57 -11.93 -1.37
N SER A 62 -9.73 -12.78 -0.35
CA SER A 62 -11.03 -12.98 0.27
C SER A 62 -11.59 -11.58 0.47
N PRO A 63 -12.81 -11.28 -0.04
CA PRO A 63 -13.43 -10.01 0.25
C PRO A 63 -13.53 -9.95 1.77
N ARG A 64 -12.60 -9.23 2.39
CA ARG A 64 -12.73 -8.80 3.77
C ARG A 64 -14.07 -8.09 3.74
N THR A 65 -15.06 -8.69 4.40
CA THR A 65 -16.37 -8.09 4.60
C THR A 65 -16.12 -6.65 4.97
N ALA A 66 -16.67 -5.72 4.18
CA ALA A 66 -16.50 -4.29 4.33
C ALA A 66 -17.20 -3.80 5.60
N ASP A 67 -16.69 -4.23 6.74
CA ASP A 67 -16.98 -3.73 8.08
C ASP A 67 -15.70 -3.14 8.71
N GLU A 68 -14.78 -2.67 7.87
CA GLU A 68 -13.59 -1.94 8.30
C GLU A 68 -13.71 -0.49 7.80
N GLY A 69 -14.15 0.39 8.69
CA GLY A 69 -13.65 1.77 8.69
C GLY A 69 -12.10 1.77 8.73
N PRO A 70 -11.43 2.91 8.54
CA PRO A 70 -9.96 2.97 8.51
C PRO A 70 -9.40 2.22 9.72
N VAL A 71 -8.65 1.15 9.49
CA VAL A 71 -8.11 0.30 10.56
C VAL A 71 -7.32 1.20 11.51
N ALA A 72 -7.88 1.44 12.68
CA ALA A 72 -7.36 2.44 13.59
C ALA A 72 -6.00 1.98 14.13
N TRP A 73 -4.96 2.76 13.86
CA TRP A 73 -3.63 2.53 14.42
C TRP A 73 -3.55 3.14 15.82
N ARG A 74 -3.11 2.35 16.79
CA ARG A 74 -2.77 2.83 18.14
C ARG A 74 -1.30 3.24 18.17
N ARG A 75 -1.04 4.49 18.57
CA ARG A 75 0.30 5.06 18.73
C ARG A 75 0.66 5.16 20.20
N LEU A 76 1.86 4.74 20.56
CA LEU A 76 2.45 4.92 21.88
C LEU A 76 3.85 5.49 21.77
N SER A 77 4.11 6.59 22.47
CA SER A 77 5.47 7.10 22.65
C SER A 77 6.21 6.23 23.67
N VAL A 78 7.43 5.82 23.36
CA VAL A 78 8.25 4.94 24.21
C VAL A 78 9.34 5.76 24.92
N ALA A 79 10.05 6.58 24.15
CA ALA A 79 11.12 7.48 24.57
C ALA A 79 11.19 8.66 23.58
N ASP A 80 12.08 9.63 23.84
CA ASP A 80 12.30 10.72 22.88
C ASP A 80 12.74 10.15 21.52
N GLY A 81 12.06 10.57 20.46
CA GLY A 81 12.28 10.06 19.11
C GLY A 81 11.87 8.60 18.84
N VAL A 82 11.28 7.87 19.79
CA VAL A 82 10.86 6.47 19.59
C VAL A 82 9.37 6.25 19.84
N GLU A 83 8.68 5.73 18.83
CA GLU A 83 7.25 5.42 18.85
C GLU A 83 6.94 3.98 18.44
N LEU A 84 5.88 3.41 19.02
CA LEU A 84 5.31 2.12 18.67
C LEU A 84 3.93 2.32 18.03
N HIS A 85 3.74 1.74 16.84
CA HIS A 85 2.48 1.73 16.12
C HIS A 85 1.93 0.30 16.04
N VAL A 86 0.74 0.08 16.60
CA VAL A 86 0.07 -1.22 16.57
C VAL A 86 -1.29 -1.09 15.92
N ARG A 87 -1.57 -1.97 14.96
CA ARG A 87 -2.82 -2.01 14.22
C ARG A 87 -3.98 -2.44 15.14
N GLY A 88 -5.12 -1.77 15.10
CA GLY A 88 -6.22 -1.96 16.06
C GLY A 88 -6.87 -3.34 16.05
N ASP A 89 -6.85 -4.03 14.91
CA ASP A 89 -7.31 -5.41 14.72
C ASP A 89 -6.29 -6.47 15.17
N SER A 90 -5.09 -6.06 15.59
CA SER A 90 -4.09 -6.98 16.13
C SER A 90 -4.41 -7.34 17.59
N PRO A 91 -4.22 -8.60 18.04
CA PRO A 91 -4.31 -8.94 19.46
C PRO A 91 -3.31 -8.16 20.32
N ALA A 92 -2.21 -7.67 19.72
CA ALA A 92 -1.24 -6.81 20.38
C ALA A 92 -1.79 -5.38 20.65
N SER A 93 -2.95 -5.02 20.10
CA SER A 93 -3.59 -3.72 20.35
C SER A 93 -4.24 -3.64 21.74
N ARG A 94 -4.38 -4.75 22.46
CA ARG A 94 -4.91 -4.77 23.83
C ARG A 94 -4.05 -3.91 24.75
N GLU A 95 -4.68 -3.19 25.65
CA GLU A 95 -4.03 -2.20 26.52
C GLU A 95 -2.84 -2.78 27.32
N GLU A 96 -3.04 -3.93 27.95
CA GLU A 96 -1.99 -4.64 28.70
C GLU A 96 -0.79 -5.00 27.82
N ALA A 97 -1.04 -5.47 26.58
CA ALA A 97 0.01 -5.83 25.63
C ALA A 97 0.79 -4.59 25.17
N LEU A 98 0.11 -3.47 24.93
CA LEU A 98 0.75 -2.21 24.54
C LEU A 98 1.64 -1.66 25.65
N ILE A 99 1.20 -1.76 26.91
CA ILE A 99 2.01 -1.36 28.08
C ILE A 99 3.26 -2.25 28.18
N ALA A 100 3.09 -3.57 28.09
CA ALA A 100 4.20 -4.50 28.15
C ALA A 100 5.23 -4.27 27.04
N MET A 101 4.77 -4.04 25.79
CA MET A 101 5.64 -3.73 24.67
C MET A 101 6.37 -2.40 24.85
N ARG A 102 5.67 -1.35 25.32
CA ARG A 102 6.30 -0.05 25.61
C ARG A 102 7.43 -0.19 26.61
N GLU A 103 7.19 -0.88 27.73
CA GLU A 103 8.20 -1.06 28.78
C GLU A 103 9.36 -1.94 28.30
N ALA A 104 9.09 -3.00 27.54
CA ALA A 104 10.14 -3.84 26.97
C ALA A 104 11.05 -3.06 26.02
N VAL A 105 10.48 -2.23 25.13
CA VAL A 105 11.25 -1.39 24.20
C VAL A 105 12.01 -0.30 24.98
N ARG A 106 11.39 0.35 25.96
CA ARG A 106 12.05 1.34 26.83
C ARG A 106 13.25 0.74 27.57
N ALA A 107 13.10 -0.46 28.14
CA ALA A 107 14.18 -1.16 28.82
C ALA A 107 15.29 -1.62 27.85
N ALA A 108 14.97 -1.88 26.58
CA ALA A 108 15.97 -2.16 25.56
C ALA A 108 16.78 -0.90 25.19
N LEU A 109 16.12 0.24 25.04
CA LEU A 109 16.76 1.53 24.74
C LEU A 109 17.68 1.99 25.88
N GLY A 110 17.22 1.93 27.13
CA GLY A 110 18.05 2.31 28.29
C GLY A 110 19.31 1.44 28.48
N ARG A 111 19.34 0.23 27.92
CA ARG A 111 20.55 -0.62 27.90
C ARG A 111 21.55 -0.24 26.80
N GLN A 112 21.10 0.43 25.74
CA GLN A 112 21.97 0.89 24.64
C GLN A 112 22.69 2.19 25.03
N GLU A 113 22.07 3.07 25.81
CA GLU A 113 22.69 4.33 26.26
C GLU A 113 23.80 4.13 27.31
N LEU A 114 23.82 2.97 27.99
CA LEU A 114 24.81 2.62 29.01
C LEU A 114 26.03 1.86 28.45
N ARG A 115 26.13 1.66 27.13
CA ARG A 115 27.25 0.99 26.44
C ARG A 115 28.03 1.98 25.60
#